data_AF-A0A562URK4-F1
#
_entry.id   AF-A0A562URK4-F1
#
_cell.length_a   1.000
_cell.length_b   1.000
_cell.length_c   1.000
_cell.angle_alpha   90.00
_cell.angle_beta   90.00
_cell.angle_gamma   90.00
#
_symmetry.space_group_name_H-M   'P 1'
#
loop_
_entity.id
_entity.type
_entity.pdbx_description
1 polymer ?
#
loop_
_entity_poly.entity_id
_entity_poly.type
_entity_poly.pdbx_seq_one_letter_code
_entity_poly.pdbx_strand_id
1 'polypeptide(L)' 'MIVPSPWRKSSRSPSGGNNCVEARLAETPQLSDSRHGGVRPVLPVTTADYLALLHTVKTDPTV' A
#
# COMPACT_ATOMS: atom_id res chain seq x y z
N MET A 1 -5.30 -20.82 -7.39
CA MET A 1 -5.85 -19.48 -7.11
C MET A 1 -5.36 -19.08 -5.72
N ILE A 2 -4.39 -18.17 -5.64
CA ILE A 2 -3.91 -17.65 -4.35
C ILE A 2 -4.98 -16.67 -3.88
N VAL A 3 -5.71 -17.01 -2.82
CA VAL A 3 -6.58 -16.05 -2.15
C VAL A 3 -5.67 -15.28 -1.20
N PRO A 4 -5.38 -13.99 -1.46
CA PRO A 4 -4.50 -13.25 -0.56
C PRO A 4 -5.16 -13.16 0.81
N SER A 5 -4.35 -13.34 1.86
CA SER A 5 -4.83 -13.25 3.23
C SER A 5 -5.53 -11.89 3.47
N PRO A 6 -6.52 -11.83 4.40
CA PRO A 6 -7.14 -10.57 4.78
C PRO A 6 -6.08 -9.52 5.12
N TRP A 7 -6.31 -8.27 4.68
CA TRP A 7 -5.34 -7.21 4.88
C TRP A 7 -5.11 -6.97 6.38
N ARG A 8 -3.86 -7.10 6.84
CA ARG A 8 -3.46 -6.89 8.22
C ARG A 8 -2.76 -5.54 8.31
N LYS A 9 -3.14 -4.71 9.28
CA LYS A 9 -2.40 -3.47 9.60
C LYS A 9 -0.94 -3.81 9.87
N SER A 10 0.00 -3.04 9.31
CA SER A 10 1.42 -3.23 9.57
C SER A 10 1.75 -2.93 11.04
N SER A 11 2.62 -3.74 11.66
CA SER A 11 3.15 -3.48 13.01
C SER A 11 4.03 -2.23 13.08
N ARG A 12 4.44 -1.69 11.92
CA ARG A 12 5.22 -0.45 11.80
C ARG A 12 4.35 0.80 11.60
N SER A 13 3.02 0.65 11.57
CA SER A 13 2.07 1.76 11.45
C SER A 13 1.67 2.27 12.84
N PRO A 14 2.25 3.39 13.35
CA PRO A 14 1.88 3.95 14.65
C PRO A 14 0.40 4.39 14.68
N SER A 15 -0.18 4.51 15.87
CA SER A 15 -1.59 4.88 16.05
C SER A 15 -1.92 6.34 15.68
N GLY A 16 -0.92 7.18 15.45
CA GLY A 16 -1.09 8.61 15.13
C GLY A 16 -0.20 9.13 14.00
N GLY A 17 0.32 8.25 13.14
CA GLY A 17 1.18 8.66 12.02
C GLY A 17 0.41 9.19 10.80
N ASN A 18 1.11 9.95 9.96
CA ASN A 18 0.62 10.40 8.65
C ASN A 18 0.78 9.37 7.52
N ASN A 19 1.25 8.16 7.84
CA ASN A 19 1.45 7.07 6.89
C ASN A 19 0.11 6.39 6.59
N CYS A 20 -0.61 6.91 5.60
CA CYS A 20 -1.97 6.45 5.26
C CYS A 20 -1.96 5.30 4.25
N VAL A 21 -0.85 5.07 3.54
CA VAL A 21 -0.76 4.06 2.47
C VAL A 21 0.05 2.85 2.94
N GLU A 22 -0.50 1.66 2.79
CA GLU A 22 0.18 0.38 3.00
C GLU A 22 0.29 -0.35 1.66
N ALA A 23 1.38 -1.10 1.46
CA ALA A 23 1.63 -1.89 0.25
C ALA A 23 1.89 -3.36 0.60
N ARG A 24 1.46 -4.28 -0.27
CA ARG A 24 1.83 -5.71 -0.20
C ARG A 24 2.17 -6.27 -1.57
N LEU A 25 3.00 -7.32 -1.57
CA LEU A 25 3.27 -8.13 -2.75
C LEU A 25 2.20 -9.22 -2.87
N ALA A 26 1.60 -9.31 -4.05
CA ALA A 26 0.70 -10.39 -4.50
C ALA A 26 1.02 -10.69 -5.97
N GLU A 27 0.14 -11.37 -6.72
CA GLU A 27 0.34 -11.59 -8.17
C GLU A 27 0.61 -10.27 -8.92
N THR A 28 -0.09 -9.21 -8.54
CA THR A 28 0.31 -7.83 -8.81
C THR A 28 0.49 -7.08 -7.49
N PRO A 29 1.36 -6.05 -7.40
CA PRO A 29 1.43 -5.23 -6.21
C PRO A 29 0.07 -4.63 -5.86
N GLN A 30 -0.21 -4.48 -4.57
CA GLN A 30 -1.48 -3.95 -4.09
C GLN A 30 -1.23 -2.86 -3.07
N LEU A 31 -2.03 -1.79 -3.16
CA LEU A 31 -2.04 -0.66 -2.23
C LEU A 31 -3.36 -0.64 -1.46
N SER A 32 -3.30 -0.17 -0.21
CA SER A 32 -4.48 0.03 0.64
C SER A 32 -4.33 1.31 1.45
N ASP A 33 -5.46 2.00 1.65
CA ASP A 33 -5.56 3.08 2.63
C ASP A 33 -5.81 2.49 4.02
N SER A 34 -4.95 2.85 4.98
CA SER A 34 -5.01 2.39 6.37
C SER A 34 -5.99 3.17 7.24
N ARG A 35 -6.47 4.33 6.77
CA ARG A 35 -7.45 5.19 7.45
C ARG A 35 -8.89 4.90 7.04
N HIS A 36 -9.11 4.05 6.05
CA HIS A 36 -10.47 3.67 5.66
C HIS A 36 -11.16 2.91 6.79
N GLY A 37 -12.31 3.42 7.24
CA GLY A 37 -13.13 2.76 8.24
C GLY A 37 -13.82 1.52 7.67
N GLY A 38 -13.69 0.37 8.31
CA GLY A 38 -14.34 -0.88 7.88
C GLY A 38 -13.47 -1.77 6.99
N VAL A 39 -14.03 -2.25 5.88
CA VAL A 39 -13.32 -3.15 4.95
C VAL A 39 -12.27 -2.36 4.19
N ARG A 40 -11.02 -2.82 4.24
CA ARG A 40 -9.91 -2.12 3.59
C ARG A 40 -10.03 -2.13 2.07
N PRO A 41 -9.94 -0.98 1.38
CA PRO A 41 -9.91 -0.94 -0.06
C PRO A 41 -8.58 -1.53 -0.55
N VAL A 42 -8.65 -2.42 -1.53
CA VAL A 42 -7.46 -3.02 -2.17
C VAL A 42 -7.41 -2.52 -3.61
N LEU A 43 -6.37 -1.78 -3.94
CA LEU A 43 -6.08 -1.31 -5.29
C LEU A 43 -4.93 -2.16 -5.86
N PRO A 44 -5.20 -3.10 -6.79
CA PRO A 44 -4.16 -3.73 -7.59
C PRO A 44 -3.54 -2.69 -8.53
N VAL A 45 -2.21 -2.67 -8.61
CA VAL A 45 -1.47 -1.82 -9.53
C VAL A 45 -0.55 -2.69 -10.38
N THR A 46 -0.20 -2.21 -11.57
CA THR A 46 0.79 -2.92 -12.39
C THR A 46 2.18 -2.80 -11.74
N THR A 47 3.07 -3.72 -12.04
CA THR A 47 4.48 -3.63 -11.60
C THR A 47 5.14 -2.36 -12.13
N ALA A 48 4.80 -1.94 -13.36
CA ALA A 48 5.33 -0.72 -13.95
C ALA A 48 4.92 0.53 -13.15
N ASP A 49 3.63 0.67 -12.82
CA ASP A 49 3.12 1.81 -12.06
C ASP A 49 3.67 1.81 -10.63
N TYR A 50 3.81 0.64 -10.01
CA TYR A 50 4.38 0.52 -8.68
C TYR A 50 5.85 0.97 -8.65
N LEU A 51 6.64 0.58 -9.66
CA LEU A 51 8.03 1.04 -9.79
C LEU A 51 8.12 2.54 -10.05
N ALA A 52 7.22 3.09 -10.88
CA ALA A 52 7.15 4.53 -11.11
C ALA A 52 6.84 5.28 -9.81
N LEU A 53 5.86 4.81 -9.02
CA LEU A 53 5.54 5.36 -7.70
C LEU A 53 6.76 5.35 -6.77
N LEU A 54 7.44 4.20 -6.63
CA LEU A 54 8.62 4.09 -5.78
C LEU A 54 9.75 5.00 -6.24
N HIS A 55 9.94 5.15 -7.55
CA HIS A 55 10.91 6.08 -8.10
C HIS A 55 10.55 7.52 -7.71
N THR A 56 9.32 7.96 -7.94
CA THR A 56 8.83 9.30 -7.58
C THR A 56 9.06 9.59 -6.11
N VAL A 57 8.59 8.73 -5.19
CA VAL A 57 8.75 8.91 -3.74
C VAL A 57 10.22 8.97 -3.33
N LYS A 58 11.11 8.24 -4.02
CA LYS A 58 12.54 8.23 -3.70
C LYS A 58 13.27 9.47 -4.19
N THR A 59 12.85 10.04 -5.32
CA THR A 59 13.57 11.13 -5.99
C THR A 59 12.99 12.50 -5.73
N ASP A 60 11.70 12.58 -5.38
CA ASP A 60 11.01 13.84 -5.17
C ASP A 60 10.94 14.15 -3.66
N PRO A 61 11.65 15.19 -3.16
CA PRO A 61 11.65 15.53 -1.74
C PRO A 61 10.35 16.17 -1.26
N THR A 62 9.39 16.42 -2.17
CA THR A 62 8.13 17.09 -1.87
C THR A 62 6.95 16.15 -1.65
N VAL A 63 7.16 14.84 -1.84
CA VAL A 63 6.16 13.77 -1.61
C VAL A 63 6.48 12.97 -0.36
#